data_AF-A0A7Z7II68-F1
#
_entry.id   AF-A0A7Z7II68-F1
#
_cell.length_a   1.000
_cell.length_b   1.000
_cell.length_c   1.000
_cell.angle_alpha   90.00
_cell.angle_beta   90.00
_cell.angle_gamma   90.00
#
_symmetry.space_group_name_H-M   'P 1'
#
loop_
_entity.id
_entity.type
_entity.pdbx_description
1 polymer ?
#
loop_
_entity_poly.entity_id
_entity_poly.type
_entity_poly.pdbx_seq_one_letter_code
_entity_poly.pdbx_strand_id
1 'polypeptide(L)'
;MSIETATEPGLTPISKTAFYCCGMRAADARSARSICADIYADDLLTDEGRAIFAMFHGSSRQNVSTVVRSRIFQDEIAAHLKADPDLQVVNIGAGFDSRAFRIAGGRWFEIDEPAIIEHKNARLPEQDCPNPLQRIAVEFDNDELRTALRVCDPGANTLIVMEGVFMYLKRVQVIDLLQALREALPTHTLICDLMNKTFFERHMGKAYEAITALGSEFKLLEPQPEYLVLGNGYQHNGDPISIVGRARDFGVLWVPGLLFRTILKSVRDGYCVHSFRTAL
;
A
#
# COMPACT_ATOMS: atom_id res chain seq x y z
N MET A 1 -17.03 -13.70 38.43
CA MET A 1 -16.69 -12.45 37.72
C MET A 1 -16.26 -12.87 36.33
N SER A 2 -17.24 -12.92 35.43
CA SER A 2 -17.05 -13.36 34.05
C SER A 2 -16.25 -12.28 33.34
N ILE A 3 -15.10 -12.65 32.79
CA ILE A 3 -14.32 -11.79 31.91
C ILE A 3 -15.14 -11.71 30.62
N GLU A 4 -15.77 -10.57 30.36
CA GLU A 4 -16.26 -10.23 29.03
C GLU A 4 -15.07 -10.32 28.09
N THR A 5 -15.06 -11.36 27.26
CA THR A 5 -14.24 -11.37 26.06
C THR A 5 -14.78 -10.26 25.18
N ALA A 6 -14.09 -9.11 25.16
CA ALA A 6 -14.29 -8.10 24.14
C ALA A 6 -14.23 -8.83 22.78
N THR A 7 -15.35 -8.86 22.07
CA THR A 7 -15.39 -9.33 20.69
C THR A 7 -14.47 -8.43 19.89
N GLU A 8 -13.36 -8.97 19.37
CA GLU A 8 -12.48 -8.26 18.44
C GLU A 8 -13.37 -7.61 17.35
N PRO A 9 -13.25 -6.30 17.09
CA PRO A 9 -14.00 -5.67 16.02
C PRO A 9 -13.65 -6.37 14.71
N GLY A 10 -14.66 -6.98 14.09
CA GLY A 10 -14.45 -7.77 12.88
C GLY A 10 -13.86 -6.93 11.75
N LEU A 11 -12.84 -7.46 11.08
CA LEU A 11 -12.21 -6.80 9.93
C LEU A 11 -13.25 -6.50 8.83
N THR A 12 -13.21 -5.27 8.31
CA THR A 12 -14.02 -4.87 7.15
C THR A 12 -13.64 -5.69 5.91
N PRO A 13 -14.51 -5.77 4.89
CA PRO A 13 -14.18 -6.42 3.63
C PRO A 13 -12.89 -5.92 2.96
N ILE A 14 -12.59 -4.62 3.08
CA ILE A 14 -11.35 -4.02 2.57
C ILE A 14 -10.17 -4.49 3.43
N SER A 15 -10.27 -4.40 4.76
CA SER A 15 -9.23 -4.88 5.67
C SER A 15 -8.88 -6.36 5.48
N LYS A 16 -9.84 -7.20 5.06
CA LYS A 16 -9.58 -8.60 4.69
C LYS A 16 -8.66 -8.75 3.48
N THR A 17 -8.64 -7.81 2.52
CA THR A 17 -7.73 -7.88 1.37
C THR A 17 -6.27 -7.64 1.78
N ALA A 18 -6.01 -7.02 2.94
CA ALA A 18 -4.66 -6.89 3.49
C ALA A 18 -4.02 -8.26 3.78
N PHE A 19 -4.81 -9.27 4.16
CA PHE A 19 -4.30 -10.63 4.37
C PHE A 19 -3.82 -11.30 3.07
N TYR A 20 -4.40 -10.97 1.92
CA TYR A 20 -3.87 -11.45 0.64
C TYR A 20 -2.47 -10.89 0.41
N CYS A 21 -2.29 -9.58 0.59
CA CYS A 21 -0.99 -8.95 0.40
C CYS A 21 0.06 -9.44 1.41
N CYS A 22 -0.34 -9.61 2.68
CA CYS A 22 0.48 -10.18 3.74
C CYS A 22 0.88 -11.63 3.45
N GLY A 23 -0.08 -12.47 3.06
CA GLY A 23 0.14 -13.86 2.66
C GLY A 23 1.13 -14.00 1.51
N MET A 24 1.03 -13.12 0.51
CA MET A 24 1.98 -13.06 -0.59
C MET A 24 3.40 -12.72 -0.14
N ARG A 25 3.55 -11.76 0.79
CA ARG A 25 4.86 -11.38 1.34
C ARG A 25 5.45 -12.48 2.24
N ALA A 26 4.63 -13.16 3.04
CA ALA A 26 5.07 -14.30 3.83
C ALA A 26 5.55 -15.47 2.96
N ALA A 27 4.83 -15.74 1.86
CA ALA A 27 5.24 -16.76 0.89
C ALA A 27 6.56 -16.38 0.18
N ASP A 28 6.74 -15.10 -0.18
CA ASP A 28 7.99 -14.59 -0.75
C ASP A 28 9.17 -14.73 0.24
N ALA A 29 8.98 -14.35 1.50
CA ALA A 29 10.01 -14.40 2.54
C ALA A 29 10.53 -15.82 2.81
N ARG A 30 9.67 -16.83 2.67
CA ARG A 30 10.07 -18.25 2.76
C ARG A 30 10.80 -18.77 1.51
N SER A 31 10.75 -18.05 0.40
CA SER A 31 11.31 -18.51 -0.86
C SER A 31 12.84 -18.34 -0.89
N ALA A 32 13.53 -19.24 -1.59
CA ALA A 32 14.98 -19.17 -1.76
C ALA A 32 15.48 -17.92 -2.52
N ARG A 33 14.57 -17.21 -3.20
CA ARG A 33 14.85 -16.01 -3.99
C ARG A 33 13.82 -14.92 -3.66
N SER A 34 13.74 -14.59 -2.37
CA SER A 34 12.82 -13.56 -1.87
C SER A 34 13.11 -12.20 -2.51
N ILE A 35 12.05 -11.49 -2.90
CA ILE A 35 12.11 -10.18 -3.53
C ILE A 35 12.01 -9.07 -2.47
N CYS A 36 11.05 -9.14 -1.55
CA CYS A 36 10.83 -8.09 -0.55
C CYS A 36 11.34 -8.45 0.86
N ALA A 37 11.56 -9.74 1.14
CA ALA A 37 12.12 -10.25 2.39
C ALA A 37 11.41 -9.71 3.64
N ASP A 38 10.08 -9.72 3.61
CA ASP A 38 9.25 -9.33 4.75
C ASP A 38 9.16 -10.48 5.76
N ILE A 39 10.16 -10.54 6.64
CA ILE A 39 10.28 -11.60 7.66
C ILE A 39 9.17 -11.55 8.73
N TYR A 40 8.45 -10.43 8.86
CA TYR A 40 7.36 -10.26 9.84
C TYR A 40 5.99 -10.62 9.28
N ALA A 41 5.86 -10.79 7.96
CA ALA A 41 4.57 -11.06 7.32
C ALA A 41 3.91 -12.34 7.87
N ASP A 42 4.69 -13.36 8.24
CA ASP A 42 4.12 -14.61 8.75
C ASP A 42 3.53 -14.45 10.17
N ASP A 43 4.16 -13.63 11.02
CA ASP A 43 3.69 -13.32 12.38
C ASP A 43 2.35 -12.56 12.37
N LEU A 44 2.14 -11.77 11.32
CA LEU A 44 0.93 -10.99 11.06
C LEU A 44 -0.21 -11.84 10.45
N LEU A 45 0.04 -13.08 10.02
CA LEU A 45 -0.99 -13.99 9.49
C LEU A 45 -1.66 -14.80 10.59
N THR A 46 -2.99 -14.67 10.69
CA THR A 46 -3.86 -15.56 11.47
C THR A 46 -4.30 -16.77 10.65
N ASP A 47 -4.98 -17.73 11.30
CA ASP A 47 -5.61 -18.84 10.57
C ASP A 47 -6.71 -18.35 9.63
N GLU A 48 -7.50 -17.34 10.03
CA GLU A 48 -8.43 -16.65 9.14
C GLU A 48 -7.70 -15.99 7.96
N GLY A 49 -6.61 -15.26 8.23
CA GLY A 49 -5.80 -14.63 7.19
C GLY A 49 -5.21 -15.64 6.20
N ARG A 50 -4.78 -16.81 6.68
CA ARG A 50 -4.34 -17.94 5.84
C ARG A 50 -5.48 -18.51 5.00
N ALA A 51 -6.68 -18.63 5.55
CA ALA A 51 -7.86 -19.07 4.80
C ALA A 51 -8.27 -18.06 3.72
N ILE A 52 -8.24 -16.76 4.02
CA ILE A 52 -8.47 -15.69 3.04
C ILE A 52 -7.41 -15.74 1.94
N PHE A 53 -6.13 -15.84 2.30
CA PHE A 53 -5.04 -16.01 1.33
C PHE A 53 -5.24 -17.26 0.45
N ALA A 54 -5.80 -18.34 1.02
CA ALA A 54 -6.13 -19.57 0.28
C ALA A 54 -7.11 -19.32 -0.89
N MET A 55 -8.04 -18.36 -0.75
CA MET A 55 -9.02 -18.02 -1.79
C MET A 55 -8.37 -17.46 -3.07
N PHE A 56 -7.16 -16.92 -2.97
CA PHE A 56 -6.42 -16.37 -4.11
C PHE A 56 -5.59 -17.43 -4.85
N HIS A 57 -5.67 -18.72 -4.47
CA HIS A 57 -4.94 -19.80 -5.11
C HIS A 57 -5.49 -20.08 -6.53
N GLY A 58 -4.63 -19.93 -7.55
CA GLY A 58 -5.00 -20.08 -8.98
C GLY A 58 -4.54 -18.93 -9.89
N SER A 59 -3.86 -17.95 -9.33
CA SER A 59 -3.46 -16.68 -9.96
C SER A 59 -1.95 -16.52 -10.12
N SER A 60 -1.18 -17.61 -10.32
CA SER A 60 0.30 -17.65 -10.25
C SER A 60 1.09 -16.52 -10.93
N ARG A 61 0.55 -15.85 -11.96
CA ARG A 61 1.14 -14.63 -12.56
C ARG A 61 0.84 -13.32 -11.81
N GLN A 62 -0.32 -13.20 -11.17
CA GLN A 62 -0.76 -12.04 -10.36
C GLN A 62 -0.06 -12.02 -8.99
N ASN A 63 0.34 -13.19 -8.48
CA ASN A 63 1.13 -13.38 -7.27
C ASN A 63 2.41 -12.51 -7.24
N VAL A 64 3.11 -12.41 -8.37
CA VAL A 64 4.39 -11.70 -8.45
C VAL A 64 4.22 -10.17 -8.33
N SER A 65 3.13 -9.63 -8.87
CA SER A 65 2.91 -8.17 -8.91
C SER A 65 2.79 -7.56 -7.51
N THR A 66 2.16 -8.25 -6.56
CA THR A 66 1.99 -7.77 -5.18
C THR A 66 3.34 -7.61 -4.47
N VAL A 67 4.19 -8.63 -4.56
CA VAL A 67 5.52 -8.64 -3.92
C VAL A 67 6.45 -7.62 -4.59
N VAL A 68 6.41 -7.55 -5.92
CA VAL A 68 7.20 -6.57 -6.68
C VAL A 68 6.75 -5.15 -6.38
N ARG A 69 5.44 -4.89 -6.30
CA ARG A 69 4.91 -3.59 -5.87
C ARG A 69 5.44 -3.21 -4.49
N SER A 70 5.31 -4.10 -3.51
CA SER A 70 5.83 -3.87 -2.16
C SER A 70 7.33 -3.60 -2.14
N ARG A 71 8.10 -4.30 -2.98
CA ARG A 71 9.53 -4.04 -3.15
C ARG A 71 9.85 -2.68 -3.77
N ILE A 72 9.04 -2.19 -4.72
CA ILE A 72 9.21 -0.83 -5.27
C ILE A 72 9.00 0.20 -4.15
N PHE A 73 7.92 0.10 -3.38
CA PHE A 73 7.69 0.99 -2.23
C PHE A 73 8.85 0.93 -1.22
N GLN A 74 9.34 -0.27 -0.91
CA GLN A 74 10.50 -0.44 -0.03
C GLN A 74 11.76 0.25 -0.57
N ASP A 75 12.06 0.09 -1.86
CA ASP A 75 13.23 0.74 -2.51
C ASP A 75 13.07 2.29 -2.47
N GLU A 76 11.88 2.81 -2.79
CA GLU A 76 11.58 4.25 -2.77
C GLU A 76 11.70 4.85 -1.37
N ILE A 77 11.16 4.19 -0.35
CA ILE A 77 11.23 4.66 1.03
C ILE A 77 12.66 4.63 1.55
N ALA A 78 13.40 3.56 1.28
CA ALA A 78 14.81 3.45 1.66
C ALA A 78 15.65 4.56 1.01
N ALA A 79 15.35 4.95 -0.24
CA ALA A 79 16.03 6.05 -0.91
C ALA A 79 15.77 7.40 -0.22
N HIS A 80 14.52 7.69 0.18
CA HIS A 80 14.19 8.91 0.91
C HIS A 80 14.80 8.93 2.32
N LEU A 81 14.75 7.82 3.06
CA LEU A 81 15.35 7.70 4.39
C LEU A 81 16.87 7.80 4.37
N LYS A 82 17.50 7.33 3.29
CA LYS A 82 18.95 7.51 3.10
C LYS A 82 19.32 8.98 2.90
N ALA A 83 18.45 9.76 2.26
CA ALA A 83 18.66 11.19 2.06
C ALA A 83 18.33 12.01 3.32
N ASP A 84 17.35 11.56 4.10
CA ASP A 84 16.90 12.19 5.34
C ASP A 84 16.58 11.11 6.40
N PRO A 85 17.53 10.79 7.29
CA PRO A 85 17.33 9.80 8.35
C PRO A 85 16.26 10.18 9.37
N ASP A 86 15.84 11.45 9.42
CA ASP A 86 14.82 11.98 10.33
C ASP A 86 13.48 12.24 9.60
N LEU A 87 13.33 11.71 8.38
CA LEU A 87 12.13 11.86 7.55
C LEU A 87 10.86 11.47 8.30
N GLN A 88 9.82 12.30 8.19
CA GLN A 88 8.48 11.94 8.63
C GLN A 88 7.83 11.02 7.60
N VAL A 89 7.57 9.76 7.96
CA VAL A 89 6.94 8.79 7.06
C VAL A 89 5.52 8.55 7.53
N VAL A 90 4.54 8.94 6.71
CA VAL A 90 3.11 8.78 6.99
C VAL A 90 2.54 7.70 6.08
N ASN A 91 2.26 6.52 6.64
CA ASN A 91 1.74 5.37 5.91
C ASN A 91 0.23 5.26 6.13
N ILE A 92 -0.56 5.61 5.12
CA ILE A 92 -2.03 5.64 5.19
C ILE A 92 -2.57 4.39 4.53
N GLY A 93 -3.48 3.68 5.22
CA GLY A 93 -3.86 2.32 4.82
C GLY A 93 -2.70 1.35 4.98
N ALA A 94 -1.99 1.46 6.11
CA ALA A 94 -0.76 0.72 6.38
C ALA A 94 -0.93 -0.80 6.29
N GLY A 95 -2.13 -1.32 6.55
CA GLY A 95 -2.45 -2.74 6.59
C GLY A 95 -1.42 -3.50 7.43
N PHE A 96 -1.04 -4.68 6.96
CA PHE A 96 0.03 -5.48 7.58
C PHE A 96 1.43 -5.14 7.06
N ASP A 97 1.69 -3.88 6.73
CA ASP A 97 3.04 -3.40 6.42
C ASP A 97 3.94 -3.46 7.66
N SER A 98 5.18 -3.92 7.44
CA SER A 98 6.23 -4.09 8.45
C SER A 98 7.47 -3.24 8.15
N ARG A 99 7.42 -2.34 7.15
CA ARG A 99 8.58 -1.56 6.70
C ARG A 99 9.22 -0.74 7.83
N ALA A 100 8.44 -0.18 8.75
CA ALA A 100 8.96 0.51 9.94
C ALA A 100 9.86 -0.38 10.83
N PHE A 101 9.68 -1.71 10.80
CA PHE A 101 10.50 -2.67 11.55
C PHE A 101 11.74 -3.15 10.78
N ARG A 102 11.81 -2.91 9.47
CA ARG A 102 12.82 -3.49 8.57
C ARG A 102 13.74 -2.47 7.93
N ILE A 103 13.30 -1.22 7.78
CA ILE A 103 14.06 -0.14 7.16
C ILE A 103 14.47 0.84 8.26
N ALA A 104 15.77 1.05 8.45
CA ALA A 104 16.27 1.96 9.47
C ALA A 104 16.01 3.43 9.13
N GLY A 105 15.69 4.23 10.14
CA GLY A 105 15.48 5.67 10.05
C GLY A 105 14.02 6.09 10.01
N GLY A 106 13.81 7.38 10.17
CA GLY A 106 12.51 8.07 10.06
C GLY A 106 11.69 8.05 11.35
N ARG A 107 10.70 8.94 11.39
CA ARG A 107 9.61 8.93 12.37
C ARG A 107 8.35 8.47 11.65
N TRP A 108 7.84 7.31 12.06
CA TRP A 108 6.77 6.62 11.35
C TRP A 108 5.42 6.86 12.01
N PHE A 109 4.43 7.20 11.18
CA PHE A 109 3.04 7.31 11.53
C PHE A 109 2.25 6.34 10.64
N GLU A 110 1.65 5.32 11.24
CA GLU A 110 0.80 4.37 10.52
C GLU A 110 -0.67 4.67 10.83
N ILE A 111 -1.46 4.95 9.80
CA ILE A 111 -2.87 5.32 9.93
C ILE A 111 -3.72 4.25 9.24
N ASP A 112 -4.60 3.60 9.98
CA ASP A 112 -5.50 2.57 9.45
C ASP A 112 -6.75 2.37 10.32
N GLU A 113 -7.64 1.48 9.91
CA GLU A 113 -8.83 1.08 10.65
C GLU A 113 -8.47 0.50 12.03
N PRO A 114 -9.32 0.72 13.06
CA PRO A 114 -9.07 0.25 14.43
C PRO A 114 -8.70 -1.24 14.52
N ALA A 115 -9.41 -2.11 13.78
CA ALA A 115 -9.17 -3.55 13.79
C ALA A 115 -7.78 -3.93 13.23
N ILE A 116 -7.28 -3.20 12.22
CA ILE A 116 -5.92 -3.41 11.69
C ILE A 116 -4.88 -2.98 12.72
N ILE A 117 -5.07 -1.79 13.32
CA ILE A 117 -4.14 -1.27 14.32
C ILE A 117 -4.08 -2.18 15.56
N GLU A 118 -5.23 -2.63 16.05
CA GLU A 118 -5.33 -3.59 17.17
C GLU A 118 -4.60 -4.89 16.86
N HIS A 119 -4.85 -5.48 15.68
CA HIS A 119 -4.18 -6.71 15.24
C HIS A 119 -2.65 -6.53 15.17
N LYS A 120 -2.18 -5.43 14.59
CA LYS A 120 -0.73 -5.15 14.53
C LYS A 120 -0.15 -4.95 15.92
N ASN A 121 -0.85 -4.27 16.83
CA ASN A 121 -0.37 -4.06 18.18
C ASN A 121 -0.31 -5.36 19.00
N ALA A 122 -1.19 -6.32 18.72
CA ALA A 122 -1.14 -7.63 19.34
C ALA A 122 0.00 -8.52 18.82
N ARG A 123 0.40 -8.38 17.55
CA ARG A 123 1.38 -9.27 16.88
C ARG A 123 2.77 -8.68 16.71
N LEU A 124 2.85 -7.39 16.46
CA LEU A 124 4.08 -6.65 16.18
C LEU A 124 4.02 -5.28 16.89
N PRO A 125 4.13 -5.25 18.23
CA PRO A 125 3.86 -4.08 19.05
C PRO A 125 4.73 -2.87 18.70
N GLU A 126 4.18 -1.66 18.83
CA GLU A 126 4.89 -0.40 18.52
C GLU A 126 6.20 -0.25 19.31
N GLN A 127 6.22 -0.65 20.59
CA GLN A 127 7.41 -0.54 21.45
C GLN A 127 8.59 -1.45 21.04
N ASP A 128 8.32 -2.48 20.23
CA ASP A 128 9.36 -3.38 19.72
C ASP A 128 9.95 -2.86 18.40
N CYS A 129 9.39 -1.78 17.84
CA CYS A 129 9.88 -1.15 16.63
C CYS A 129 11.25 -0.48 16.87
N PRO A 130 12.27 -0.76 16.03
CA PRO A 130 13.57 -0.11 16.15
C PRO A 130 13.56 1.38 15.79
N ASN A 131 12.51 1.86 15.11
CA ASN A 131 12.31 3.26 14.78
C ASN A 131 11.17 3.86 15.61
N PRO A 132 11.14 5.19 15.84
CA PRO A 132 9.95 5.84 16.38
C PRO A 132 8.73 5.54 15.51
N LEU A 133 7.75 4.85 16.09
CA LEU A 133 6.52 4.45 15.44
C LEU A 133 5.33 4.85 16.31
N GLN A 134 4.35 5.50 15.69
CA GLN A 134 3.04 5.75 16.27
C GLN A 134 1.96 5.21 15.33
N ARG A 135 1.05 4.39 15.85
CA ARG A 135 -0.15 3.96 15.11
C ARG A 135 -1.36 4.77 15.51
N ILE A 136 -2.15 5.21 14.53
CA ILE A 136 -3.39 5.96 14.74
C ILE A 136 -4.53 5.20 14.07
N ALA A 137 -5.50 4.79 14.89
CA ALA A 137 -6.75 4.20 14.43
C ALA A 137 -7.70 5.28 13.92
N VAL A 138 -8.27 5.10 12.72
CA VAL A 138 -9.26 6.01 12.12
C VAL A 138 -10.39 5.25 11.43
N GLU A 139 -11.60 5.78 11.52
CA GLU A 139 -12.68 5.43 10.61
C GLU A 139 -12.64 6.33 9.38
N PHE A 140 -12.15 5.80 8.25
CA PHE A 140 -11.93 6.59 7.02
C PHE A 140 -13.20 7.24 6.44
N ASP A 141 -14.39 6.72 6.76
CA ASP A 141 -15.67 7.27 6.29
C ASP A 141 -16.19 8.45 7.16
N ASN A 142 -15.54 8.78 8.29
CA ASN A 142 -16.01 9.77 9.27
C ASN A 142 -15.17 11.07 9.35
N ASP A 143 -14.39 11.41 8.32
CA ASP A 143 -13.49 12.59 8.29
C ASP A 143 -12.39 12.58 9.39
N GLU A 144 -12.19 11.43 10.06
CA GLU A 144 -11.22 11.28 11.16
C GLU A 144 -9.76 11.39 10.68
N LEU A 145 -9.50 11.12 9.41
CA LEU A 145 -8.17 11.23 8.81
C LEU A 145 -7.56 12.63 9.02
N ARG A 146 -8.36 13.70 8.88
CA ARG A 146 -7.89 15.07 9.09
C ARG A 146 -7.39 15.30 10.51
N THR A 147 -8.07 14.70 11.49
CA THR A 147 -7.68 14.79 12.90
C THR A 147 -6.42 13.95 13.15
N ALA A 148 -6.35 12.75 12.60
CA ALA A 148 -5.18 11.89 12.71
C ALA A 148 -3.92 12.55 12.14
N LEU A 149 -4.01 13.26 11.02
CA LEU A 149 -2.87 13.95 10.41
C LEU A 149 -2.30 15.08 11.30
N ARG A 150 -3.04 15.60 12.28
CA ARG A 150 -2.56 16.67 13.19
C ARG A 150 -1.46 16.21 14.15
N VAL A 151 -1.26 14.90 14.31
CA VAL A 151 -0.14 14.36 15.12
C VAL A 151 1.20 14.51 14.40
N CYS A 152 1.17 14.67 13.07
CA CYS A 152 2.34 14.86 12.24
C CYS A 152 2.80 16.33 12.29
N ASP A 153 4.10 16.56 12.15
CA ASP A 153 4.66 17.91 12.08
C ASP A 153 4.47 18.49 10.65
N PRO A 154 3.70 19.60 10.48
CA PRO A 154 3.49 20.23 9.18
C PRO A 154 4.75 20.86 8.58
N GLY A 155 5.78 21.13 9.39
CA GLY A 155 7.06 21.69 8.95
C GLY A 155 8.12 20.64 8.62
N ALA A 156 7.88 19.35 8.92
CA ALA A 156 8.81 18.29 8.65
C ALA A 156 8.82 17.89 7.16
N ASN A 157 10.00 17.54 6.65
CA ASN A 157 10.08 16.84 5.38
C ASN A 157 9.32 15.52 5.49
N THR A 158 8.29 15.36 4.65
CA THR A 158 7.30 14.29 4.81
C THR A 158 7.18 13.45 3.55
N LEU A 159 7.26 12.12 3.73
CA LEU A 159 6.92 11.12 2.73
C LEU A 159 5.60 10.45 3.12
N ILE A 160 4.57 10.64 2.31
CA ILE A 160 3.29 9.98 2.44
C ILE A 160 3.30 8.73 1.57
N VAL A 161 2.92 7.60 2.14
CA VAL A 161 2.86 6.30 1.48
C VAL A 161 1.42 5.81 1.45
N MET A 162 0.94 5.47 0.26
CA MET A 162 -0.36 4.83 0.04
C MET A 162 -0.21 3.66 -0.92
N GLU A 163 0.06 2.47 -0.38
CA GLU A 163 0.16 1.22 -1.14
C GLU A 163 -1.17 0.46 -1.08
N GLY A 164 -1.81 0.25 -2.24
CA GLY A 164 -3.05 -0.51 -2.33
C GLY A 164 -4.30 0.24 -1.86
N VAL A 165 -4.27 1.56 -1.73
CA VAL A 165 -5.36 2.34 -1.14
C VAL A 165 -6.32 2.92 -2.18
N PHE A 166 -5.81 3.70 -3.14
CA PHE A 166 -6.63 4.51 -4.04
C PHE A 166 -7.66 3.72 -4.86
N MET A 167 -7.38 2.46 -5.20
CA MET A 167 -8.32 1.59 -5.92
C MET A 167 -9.64 1.36 -5.17
N TYR A 168 -9.66 1.48 -3.85
CA TYR A 168 -10.86 1.29 -3.02
C TYR A 168 -11.66 2.57 -2.74
N LEU A 169 -11.16 3.73 -3.20
CA LEU A 169 -11.77 5.03 -2.96
C LEU A 169 -12.59 5.49 -4.18
N LYS A 170 -13.73 6.14 -3.93
CA LYS A 170 -14.44 6.87 -4.99
C LYS A 170 -13.63 8.11 -5.37
N ARG A 171 -13.82 8.60 -6.59
CA ARG A 171 -13.18 9.84 -7.08
C ARG A 171 -13.29 11.01 -6.09
N VAL A 172 -14.48 11.22 -5.50
CA VAL A 172 -14.71 12.29 -4.51
C VAL A 172 -13.90 12.09 -3.23
N GLN A 173 -13.75 10.85 -2.77
CA GLN A 173 -12.96 10.51 -1.59
C GLN A 173 -11.46 10.71 -1.87
N VAL A 174 -10.98 10.41 -3.09
CA VAL A 174 -9.60 10.70 -3.47
C VAL A 174 -9.33 12.21 -3.47
N ILE A 175 -10.23 13.02 -4.02
CA ILE A 175 -10.10 14.49 -4.03
C ILE A 175 -10.05 15.04 -2.60
N ASP A 176 -10.99 14.62 -1.76
CA ASP A 176 -11.07 15.04 -0.37
C ASP A 176 -9.82 14.64 0.43
N LEU A 177 -9.37 13.39 0.26
CA LEU A 177 -8.12 12.91 0.87
C LEU A 177 -6.92 13.74 0.42
N LEU A 178 -6.74 13.97 -0.89
CA LEU A 178 -5.63 14.78 -1.41
C LEU A 178 -5.67 16.22 -0.89
N GLN A 179 -6.86 16.78 -0.68
CA GLN A 179 -7.03 18.08 -0.04
C GLN A 179 -6.64 18.02 1.44
N ALA A 180 -7.11 17.03 2.20
CA ALA A 180 -6.74 16.83 3.60
C ALA A 180 -5.22 16.71 3.81
N LEU A 181 -4.53 15.96 2.94
CA LEU A 181 -3.07 15.83 3.00
C LEU A 181 -2.37 17.18 2.80
N ARG A 182 -2.78 17.98 1.82
CA ARG A 182 -2.15 19.29 1.55
C ARG A 182 -2.44 20.32 2.64
N GLU A 183 -3.62 20.26 3.26
CA GLU A 183 -3.98 21.15 4.37
C GLU A 183 -3.19 20.84 5.64
N ALA A 184 -3.01 19.55 5.95
CA ALA A 184 -2.27 19.13 7.14
C ALA A 184 -0.75 19.15 6.95
N LEU A 185 -0.27 18.81 5.75
CA LEU A 185 1.15 18.65 5.42
C LEU A 185 1.44 19.42 4.12
N PRO A 186 1.66 20.74 4.16
CA PRO A 186 1.75 21.57 2.95
C PRO A 186 2.90 21.19 2.01
N THR A 187 3.99 20.66 2.57
CA THR A 187 5.18 20.21 1.82
C THR A 187 5.41 18.73 2.06
N HIS A 188 5.03 17.90 1.09
CA HIS A 188 5.28 16.46 1.16
C HIS A 188 5.49 15.85 -0.23
N THR A 189 6.16 14.70 -0.23
CA THR A 189 6.16 13.74 -1.33
C THR A 189 5.10 12.68 -1.07
N LEU A 190 4.32 12.33 -2.08
CA LEU A 190 3.36 11.23 -2.06
C LEU A 190 3.86 10.12 -2.98
N ILE A 191 4.05 8.92 -2.45
CA ILE A 191 4.18 7.70 -3.26
C ILE A 191 2.92 6.84 -3.16
N CYS A 192 2.37 6.46 -4.31
CA CYS A 192 1.18 5.62 -4.39
C CYS A 192 1.17 4.76 -5.66
N ASP A 193 0.41 3.67 -5.66
CA ASP A 193 0.21 2.86 -6.85
C ASP A 193 -1.12 3.19 -7.53
N LEU A 194 -1.06 3.37 -8.84
CA LEU A 194 -2.19 3.73 -9.67
C LEU A 194 -2.36 2.67 -10.76
N MET A 195 -3.58 2.12 -10.82
CA MET A 195 -3.98 1.17 -11.84
C MET A 195 -5.00 1.83 -12.76
N ASN A 196 -4.75 1.79 -14.06
CA ASN A 196 -5.69 2.33 -15.02
C ASN A 196 -6.80 1.33 -15.39
N LYS A 197 -7.91 1.88 -15.88
CA LYS A 197 -9.11 1.12 -16.26
C LYS A 197 -8.81 -0.01 -17.25
N THR A 198 -7.98 0.23 -18.26
CA THR A 198 -7.65 -0.78 -19.27
C THR A 198 -6.89 -1.96 -18.67
N PHE A 199 -5.97 -1.72 -17.74
CA PHE A 199 -5.26 -2.79 -17.05
C PHE A 199 -6.20 -3.61 -16.19
N PHE A 200 -7.06 -2.95 -15.42
CA PHE A 200 -8.08 -3.60 -14.61
C PHE A 200 -8.95 -4.54 -15.45
N GLU A 201 -9.58 -4.04 -16.50
CA GLU A 201 -10.50 -4.78 -17.36
C GLU A 201 -9.85 -6.00 -18.04
N ARG A 202 -8.56 -5.92 -18.35
CA ARG A 202 -7.85 -6.95 -19.12
C ARG A 202 -7.06 -7.95 -18.27
N HIS A 203 -6.67 -7.58 -17.05
CA HIS A 203 -5.64 -8.32 -16.32
C HIS A 203 -5.99 -8.68 -14.88
N MET A 204 -7.01 -8.08 -14.26
CA MET A 204 -7.37 -8.40 -12.88
C MET A 204 -8.22 -9.67 -12.72
N GLY A 205 -9.20 -9.90 -13.60
CA GLY A 205 -9.99 -11.16 -13.71
C GLY A 205 -10.14 -11.95 -12.40
N LYS A 206 -9.39 -13.06 -12.27
CA LYS A 206 -9.42 -13.96 -11.09
C LYS A 206 -9.07 -13.30 -9.75
N ALA A 207 -8.08 -12.40 -9.69
CA ALA A 207 -7.79 -11.66 -8.46
C ALA A 207 -8.97 -10.77 -8.07
N TYR A 208 -9.66 -10.19 -9.06
CA TYR A 208 -10.84 -9.38 -8.78
C TYR A 208 -12.03 -10.23 -8.31
N GLU A 209 -12.24 -11.41 -8.88
CA GLU A 209 -13.24 -12.38 -8.41
C GLU A 209 -13.02 -12.76 -6.93
N ALA A 210 -11.78 -12.95 -6.50
CA ALA A 210 -11.46 -13.20 -5.10
C ALA A 210 -11.71 -11.96 -4.20
N ILE A 211 -11.40 -10.76 -4.67
CA ILE A 211 -11.69 -9.50 -3.97
C ILE A 211 -13.20 -9.30 -3.77
N THR A 212 -14.00 -9.56 -4.80
CA THR A 212 -15.46 -9.45 -4.71
C THR A 212 -16.07 -10.55 -3.85
N ALA A 213 -15.50 -11.76 -3.83
CA ALA A 213 -15.91 -12.82 -2.92
C ALA A 213 -15.66 -12.47 -1.43
N LEU A 214 -14.72 -11.57 -1.14
CA LEU A 214 -14.51 -11.01 0.21
C LEU A 214 -15.49 -9.88 0.56
N GLY A 215 -16.36 -9.46 -0.37
CA GLY A 215 -17.27 -8.33 -0.21
C GLY A 215 -16.63 -6.97 -0.46
N SER A 216 -15.48 -6.93 -1.12
CA SER A 216 -14.77 -5.69 -1.47
C SER A 216 -14.86 -5.42 -2.98
N GLU A 217 -14.67 -4.16 -3.38
CA GLU A 217 -14.73 -3.75 -4.78
C GLU A 217 -13.74 -2.61 -5.06
N PHE A 218 -13.30 -2.51 -6.31
CA PHE A 218 -12.51 -1.37 -6.76
C PHE A 218 -13.45 -0.27 -7.24
N LYS A 219 -13.28 0.93 -6.67
CA LYS A 219 -14.13 2.10 -6.91
C LYS A 219 -13.48 3.13 -7.82
N LEU A 220 -12.14 3.15 -7.89
CA LEU A 220 -11.39 4.05 -8.77
C LEU A 220 -10.95 3.32 -10.05
N LEU A 221 -11.70 3.53 -11.14
CA LEU A 221 -11.41 2.92 -12.45
C LEU A 221 -11.33 4.00 -13.54
N GLU A 222 -10.31 4.84 -13.45
CA GLU A 222 -10.05 5.94 -14.39
C GLU A 222 -9.11 5.49 -15.52
N PRO A 223 -9.27 5.99 -16.77
CA PRO A 223 -8.30 5.71 -17.84
C PRO A 223 -6.89 6.26 -17.57
N GLN A 224 -6.81 7.39 -16.86
CA GLN A 224 -5.59 8.10 -16.50
C GLN A 224 -5.71 8.57 -15.04
N PRO A 225 -5.63 7.64 -14.06
CA PRO A 225 -5.83 7.94 -12.64
C PRO A 225 -4.86 9.00 -12.10
N GLU A 226 -3.67 9.14 -12.67
CA GLU A 226 -2.66 10.13 -12.31
C GLU A 226 -3.15 11.57 -12.50
N TYR A 227 -4.04 11.83 -13.46
CA TYR A 227 -4.60 13.18 -13.68
C TYR A 227 -5.53 13.61 -12.55
N LEU A 228 -6.08 12.68 -11.77
CA LEU A 228 -6.81 13.02 -10.57
C LEU A 228 -5.87 13.59 -9.51
N VAL A 229 -4.66 13.05 -9.36
CA VAL A 229 -3.66 13.56 -8.42
C VAL A 229 -3.11 14.91 -8.91
N LEU A 230 -2.72 14.99 -10.17
CA LEU A 230 -2.19 16.21 -10.79
C LEU A 230 -3.19 17.38 -10.79
N GLY A 231 -4.46 17.09 -11.05
CA GLY A 231 -5.54 18.08 -11.01
C GLY A 231 -5.84 18.62 -9.60
N ASN A 232 -5.25 18.05 -8.55
CA ASN A 232 -5.52 18.38 -7.14
C ASN A 232 -4.29 18.89 -6.40
N GLY A 233 -3.44 19.68 -7.09
CA GLY A 233 -2.34 20.42 -6.47
C GLY A 233 -1.06 19.62 -6.28
N TYR A 234 -0.84 18.62 -7.14
CA TYR A 234 0.38 17.83 -7.18
C TYR A 234 1.04 17.93 -8.55
N GLN A 235 2.33 17.66 -8.59
CA GLN A 235 3.12 17.52 -9.80
C GLN A 235 3.92 16.21 -9.72
N HIS A 236 4.28 15.65 -10.88
CA HIS A 236 5.15 14.47 -10.91
C HIS A 236 6.49 14.75 -10.22
N ASN A 237 6.99 13.75 -9.51
CA ASN A 237 8.30 13.75 -8.88
C ASN A 237 9.13 12.57 -9.41
N GLY A 238 9.43 12.62 -10.71
CA GLY A 238 10.08 11.53 -11.45
C GLY A 238 9.11 10.71 -12.29
N ASP A 239 9.66 9.73 -13.01
CA ASP A 239 8.90 8.85 -13.87
C ASP A 239 8.19 7.73 -13.07
N PRO A 240 6.97 7.32 -13.47
CA PRO A 240 6.29 6.20 -12.83
C PRO A 240 7.04 4.88 -13.04
N ILE A 241 7.07 4.06 -11.99
CA ILE A 241 7.74 2.77 -11.99
C ILE A 241 6.72 1.67 -12.33
N SER A 242 6.86 1.08 -13.52
CA SER A 242 6.05 -0.05 -13.97
C SER A 242 6.25 -1.27 -13.06
N ILE A 243 5.17 -1.76 -12.43
CA ILE A 243 5.23 -2.96 -11.59
C ILE A 243 5.59 -4.18 -12.44
N VAL A 244 4.98 -4.30 -13.63
CA VAL A 244 5.29 -5.41 -14.56
C VAL A 244 6.71 -5.28 -15.12
N GLY A 245 7.16 -4.05 -15.38
CA GLY A 245 8.53 -3.77 -15.81
C GLY A 245 9.54 -4.22 -14.76
N ARG A 246 9.32 -3.85 -13.50
CA ARG A 246 10.17 -4.24 -12.38
C ARG A 246 10.15 -5.75 -12.13
N ALA A 247 9.00 -6.41 -12.32
CA ALA A 247 8.90 -7.87 -12.25
C ALA A 247 9.78 -8.55 -13.33
N ARG A 248 9.89 -7.93 -14.51
CA ARG A 248 10.81 -8.38 -15.56
C ARG A 248 12.26 -8.22 -15.14
N ASP A 249 12.61 -7.09 -14.53
CA ASP A 249 13.97 -6.80 -14.10
C ASP A 249 14.44 -7.72 -12.95
N PHE A 250 13.52 -8.13 -12.07
CA PHE A 250 13.77 -9.16 -11.05
C PHE A 250 13.80 -10.60 -11.61
N GLY A 251 13.53 -10.80 -12.90
CA GLY A 251 13.54 -12.13 -13.53
C GLY A 251 12.38 -13.06 -13.13
N VAL A 252 11.37 -12.52 -12.46
CA VAL A 252 10.19 -13.25 -11.98
C VAL A 252 9.03 -13.24 -12.96
N LEU A 253 9.14 -12.43 -14.02
CA LEU A 253 8.27 -12.47 -15.18
C LEU A 253 9.10 -12.38 -16.47
N TRP A 254 8.96 -13.36 -17.35
CA TRP A 254 9.61 -13.30 -18.66
C TRP A 254 8.66 -12.76 -19.73
N VAL A 255 9.03 -11.64 -20.35
CA VAL A 255 8.37 -11.06 -21.52
C VAL A 255 9.45 -10.52 -22.47
N PRO A 256 9.39 -10.80 -23.79
CA PRO A 256 10.37 -10.25 -24.74
C PRO A 256 10.39 -8.70 -24.70
N GLY A 257 11.59 -8.12 -24.53
CA GLY A 257 11.74 -6.67 -24.33
C GLY A 257 11.21 -5.81 -25.48
N LEU A 258 11.28 -6.30 -26.72
CA LEU A 258 10.69 -5.60 -27.87
C LEU A 258 9.16 -5.53 -27.75
N LEU A 259 8.50 -6.68 -27.52
CA LEU A 259 7.05 -6.76 -27.33
C LEU A 259 6.59 -5.92 -26.12
N PHE A 260 7.35 -5.96 -25.02
CA PHE A 260 7.06 -5.18 -23.82
C PHE A 260 7.10 -3.67 -24.07
N ARG A 261 8.05 -3.20 -24.88
CA ARG A 261 8.22 -1.77 -25.21
C ARG A 261 7.24 -1.27 -26.28
N THR A 262 6.83 -2.12 -27.22
CA THR A 262 6.09 -1.68 -28.41
C THR A 262 4.62 -2.09 -28.41
N ILE A 263 4.30 -3.34 -28.04
CA ILE A 263 2.96 -3.93 -28.19
C ILE A 263 2.21 -3.96 -26.85
N LEU A 264 2.89 -4.27 -25.76
CA LEU A 264 2.28 -4.49 -24.44
C LEU A 264 2.23 -3.23 -23.58
N LYS A 265 2.04 -2.05 -24.19
CA LYS A 265 2.00 -0.77 -23.48
C LYS A 265 0.95 -0.75 -22.36
N SER A 266 -0.24 -1.32 -22.60
CA SER A 266 -1.29 -1.40 -21.58
C SER A 266 -0.91 -2.26 -20.37
N VAL A 267 -0.03 -3.25 -20.55
CA VAL A 267 0.50 -4.07 -19.46
C VAL A 267 1.64 -3.35 -18.74
N ARG A 268 2.53 -2.71 -19.51
CA ARG A 268 3.67 -1.97 -18.99
C ARG A 268 3.24 -0.76 -18.16
N ASP A 269 2.38 0.09 -18.71
CA ASP A 269 2.01 1.38 -18.12
C ASP A 269 0.67 1.30 -17.37
N GLY A 270 0.08 0.10 -17.32
CA GLY A 270 -1.26 -0.12 -16.79
C GLY A 270 -1.36 -0.08 -15.27
N TYR A 271 -0.26 -0.38 -14.59
CA TYR A 271 -0.19 -0.42 -13.14
C TYR A 271 1.22 -0.07 -12.69
N CYS A 272 1.35 1.11 -12.08
CA CYS A 272 2.62 1.72 -11.75
C CYS A 272 2.62 2.26 -10.32
N VAL A 273 3.80 2.34 -9.73
CA VAL A 273 4.04 3.19 -8.55
C VAL A 273 4.43 4.57 -9.05
N HIS A 274 3.76 5.59 -8.55
CA HIS A 274 3.98 6.98 -8.88
C HIS A 274 4.56 7.71 -7.67
N SER A 275 5.43 8.68 -7.94
CA SER A 275 5.88 9.67 -6.97
C SER A 275 5.39 11.04 -7.40
N PHE A 276 4.78 11.77 -6.47
CA PHE A 276 4.27 13.12 -6.64
C PHE A 276 4.83 14.00 -5.53
N ARG A 277 4.91 15.30 -5.79
CA ARG A 277 5.18 16.32 -4.77
C ARG A 277 4.11 17.39 -4.85
N THR A 278 3.86 18.09 -3.74
CA THR A 278 2.94 19.22 -3.76
C THR A 278 3.39 20.28 -4.79
N ALA A 279 2.43 20.87 -5.50
CA ALA A 279 2.67 22.03 -6.35
C ALA A 279 2.71 23.27 -5.45
N LEU A 280 3.76 24.08 -5.59
CA LEU A 280 3.88 25.38 -4.92
C LEU A 280 2.86 26.38 -5.49
#